data_AF-A0A261A4K8-F1
#
_entry.id   AF-A0A261A4K8-F1
#
_cell.length_a   1.000
_cell.length_b   1.000
_cell.length_c   1.000
_cell.angle_alpha   90.00
_cell.angle_beta   90.00
_cell.angle_gamma   90.00
#
_symmetry.space_group_name_H-M   'P 1'
#
loop_
_entity.id
_entity.type
_entity.pdbx_description
1 polymer ?
#
loop_
_entity_poly.entity_id
_entity_poly.type
_entity_poly.pdbx_seq_one_letter_code
_entity_poly.pdbx_strand_id
1 'polypeptide(L)'
;MADTVYAVIDIIDECLANGIFDYQKVSEGVDNIVAVGAILRDNGSNGPMDQLGELEGKLDELNQQMEGHFNQLSEIMGEDNDMYNEITQNVTNLLSAVATNLGDPGQESFGNLMNIIEETAPLECAYQLEYLLEQESLNPILVNQSEVDPQPILEGIYTQLLFVEAYLNGLIYDENMYGPEKIMDMVEEFQEDVEKWNN
;
A
#
# COMPACT_ATOMS: atom_id res chain seq x y z
N MET A 1 5.23 -22.14 -3.99
CA MET A 1 6.11 -21.15 -3.31
C MET A 1 6.65 -20.18 -4.34
N ALA A 2 7.60 -20.57 -5.20
CA ALA A 2 8.13 -19.66 -6.23
C ALA A 2 7.04 -19.13 -7.18
N ASP A 3 6.15 -19.99 -7.69
CA ASP A 3 5.05 -19.57 -8.58
C ASP A 3 4.12 -18.53 -7.96
N THR A 4 3.88 -18.61 -6.64
CA THR A 4 3.07 -17.64 -5.89
C THR A 4 3.78 -16.29 -5.81
N VAL A 5 5.09 -16.29 -5.53
CA VAL A 5 5.87 -15.04 -5.51
C VAL A 5 5.94 -14.43 -6.91
N TYR A 6 6.09 -15.24 -7.97
CA TYR A 6 6.05 -14.75 -9.35
C TYR A 6 4.70 -14.11 -9.72
N ALA A 7 3.59 -14.67 -9.26
CA ALA A 7 2.28 -14.03 -9.48
C ALA A 7 2.18 -12.64 -8.83
N VAL A 8 2.81 -12.44 -7.66
CA VAL A 8 2.88 -11.12 -7.01
C VAL A 8 3.87 -10.19 -7.73
N ILE A 9 4.99 -10.72 -8.21
CA ILE A 9 5.93 -9.97 -9.06
C ILE A 9 5.23 -9.44 -10.31
N ASP A 10 4.44 -10.28 -10.99
CA ASP A 10 3.68 -9.87 -12.19
C ASP A 10 2.72 -8.70 -11.88
N ILE A 11 2.07 -8.71 -10.71
CA ILE A 11 1.20 -7.61 -10.25
C ILE A 11 2.01 -6.32 -10.05
N ILE A 12 3.16 -6.41 -9.38
CA ILE A 12 4.01 -5.25 -9.12
C ILE A 12 4.64 -4.71 -10.41
N ASP A 13 4.95 -5.57 -11.39
CA ASP A 13 5.41 -5.14 -12.70
C ASP A 13 4.38 -4.29 -13.45
N GLU A 14 3.10 -4.62 -13.33
CA GLU A 14 2.02 -3.78 -13.89
C GLU A 14 1.92 -2.43 -13.16
N CYS A 15 2.09 -2.41 -11.83
CA CYS A 15 2.13 -1.17 -11.05
C CYS A 15 3.33 -0.27 -11.43
N LEU A 16 4.52 -0.88 -11.55
CA LEU A 16 5.76 -0.22 -11.98
C LEU A 16 5.65 0.40 -13.37
N ALA A 17 4.92 -0.23 -14.29
CA ALA A 17 4.71 0.31 -15.63
C ALA A 17 3.97 1.66 -15.59
N ASN A 18 3.16 1.90 -14.56
CA ASN A 18 2.35 3.10 -14.39
C ASN A 18 2.92 4.09 -13.36
N GLY A 19 3.89 3.68 -12.54
CA GLY A 19 4.41 4.53 -11.46
C GLY A 19 3.62 4.46 -10.15
N ILE A 20 2.56 3.64 -10.10
CA ILE A 20 1.55 3.69 -9.05
C ILE A 20 0.94 2.31 -8.80
N PHE A 21 0.52 2.05 -7.56
CA PHE A 21 -0.24 0.85 -7.22
C PHE A 21 -1.60 0.86 -7.92
N ASP A 22 -1.90 -0.23 -8.62
CA ASP A 22 -3.15 -0.43 -9.35
C ASP A 22 -4.14 -1.27 -8.52
N TYR A 23 -5.27 -0.67 -8.15
CA TYR A 23 -6.25 -1.32 -7.28
C TYR A 23 -6.81 -2.61 -7.89
N GLN A 24 -7.12 -2.61 -9.19
CA GLN A 24 -7.69 -3.79 -9.85
C GLN A 24 -6.69 -4.96 -9.77
N LYS A 25 -5.41 -4.69 -10.06
CA LYS A 25 -4.37 -5.73 -10.04
C LYS A 25 -4.11 -6.27 -8.65
N VAL A 26 -4.03 -5.39 -7.66
CA VAL A 26 -3.75 -5.79 -6.27
C VAL A 26 -4.94 -6.53 -5.65
N SER A 27 -6.18 -6.05 -5.88
CA SER A 27 -7.38 -6.70 -5.36
C SER A 27 -7.62 -8.08 -5.98
N GLU A 28 -7.50 -8.22 -7.31
CA GLU A 28 -7.60 -9.52 -8.00
C GLU A 28 -6.52 -10.53 -7.52
N GLY A 29 -5.36 -10.00 -7.10
CA GLY A 29 -4.21 -10.77 -6.64
C GLY A 29 -4.08 -10.93 -5.13
N VAL A 30 -5.04 -10.46 -4.34
CA VAL A 30 -4.88 -10.32 -2.89
C VAL A 30 -4.53 -11.64 -2.19
N ASP A 31 -5.13 -12.75 -2.61
CA ASP A 31 -4.84 -14.09 -2.08
C ASP A 31 -3.39 -14.51 -2.31
N ASN A 32 -2.78 -14.11 -3.42
CA ASN A 32 -1.37 -14.40 -3.69
C ASN A 32 -0.46 -13.57 -2.76
N ILE A 33 -0.82 -12.32 -2.49
CA ILE A 33 -0.08 -11.44 -1.57
C ILE A 33 -0.11 -12.01 -0.15
N VAL A 34 -1.29 -12.44 0.31
CA VAL A 34 -1.46 -13.17 1.59
C VAL A 34 -0.59 -14.43 1.60
N ALA A 35 -0.64 -15.22 0.52
CA ALA A 35 0.16 -16.44 0.42
C ALA A 35 1.68 -16.17 0.46
N VAL A 36 2.17 -15.03 -0.05
CA VAL A 36 3.57 -14.61 0.10
C VAL A 36 3.93 -14.37 1.56
N GLY A 37 3.09 -13.67 2.33
CA GLY A 37 3.28 -13.50 3.77
C GLY A 37 3.34 -14.84 4.51
N ALA A 38 2.42 -15.75 4.19
CA ALA A 38 2.40 -17.10 4.77
C ALA A 38 3.64 -17.94 4.40
N ILE A 39 4.15 -17.82 3.16
CA ILE A 39 5.40 -18.48 2.76
C ILE A 39 6.55 -18.03 3.67
N LEU A 40 6.66 -16.73 3.95
CA LEU A 40 7.72 -16.20 4.79
C LEU A 40 7.58 -16.65 6.24
N ARG A 41 6.36 -16.63 6.78
CA ARG A 41 6.04 -17.13 8.13
C ARG A 41 6.47 -18.59 8.31
N ASP A 42 6.11 -19.45 7.35
CA ASP A 42 6.25 -20.89 7.49
C ASP A 42 7.67 -21.39 7.14
N ASN A 43 8.38 -20.67 6.26
CA ASN A 43 9.66 -21.14 5.72
C ASN A 43 10.84 -20.26 6.13
N GLY A 44 10.60 -18.99 6.51
CA GLY A 44 11.64 -18.00 6.74
C GLY A 44 12.65 -18.00 5.60
N SER A 45 13.95 -18.02 5.93
CA SER A 45 15.05 -18.07 4.96
C SER A 45 15.15 -19.37 4.13
N ASN A 46 14.29 -20.37 4.35
CA ASN A 46 14.18 -21.56 3.49
C ASN A 46 13.15 -21.41 2.36
N GLY A 47 12.49 -20.25 2.27
CA GLY A 47 11.59 -19.91 1.18
C GLY A 47 12.31 -19.67 -0.16
N PRO A 48 11.56 -19.23 -1.19
CA PRO A 48 12.09 -18.91 -2.51
C PRO A 48 12.85 -17.56 -2.50
N MET A 49 14.02 -17.51 -1.84
CA MET A 49 14.76 -16.27 -1.56
C MET A 49 15.11 -15.45 -2.81
N ASP A 50 15.46 -16.10 -3.92
CA ASP A 50 15.77 -15.37 -5.17
C ASP A 50 14.56 -14.56 -5.65
N GLN A 51 13.35 -15.14 -5.57
CA GLN A 51 12.11 -14.48 -5.97
C GLN A 51 11.67 -13.43 -4.94
N LEU A 52 11.89 -13.69 -3.65
CA LEU A 52 11.55 -12.72 -2.59
C LEU A 52 12.46 -11.48 -2.65
N GLY A 53 13.75 -11.65 -2.94
CA GLY A 53 14.67 -10.53 -3.19
C GLY A 53 14.38 -9.78 -4.50
N GLU A 54 13.87 -10.47 -5.53
CA GLU A 54 13.35 -9.80 -6.72
C GLU A 54 12.13 -8.94 -6.39
N LEU A 55 11.19 -9.49 -5.61
CA LEU A 55 10.00 -8.75 -5.18
C LEU A 55 10.36 -7.56 -4.28
N GLU A 56 11.29 -7.71 -3.33
CA GLU A 56 11.85 -6.60 -2.54
C GLU A 56 12.30 -5.45 -3.44
N GLY A 57 13.19 -5.74 -4.41
CA GLY A 57 13.73 -4.71 -5.29
C GLY A 57 12.67 -3.99 -6.12
N LYS A 58 11.62 -4.71 -6.55
CA LYS A 58 10.49 -4.13 -7.29
C LYS A 58 9.60 -3.26 -6.41
N LEU A 59 9.36 -3.67 -5.17
CA LEU A 59 8.62 -2.85 -4.20
C LEU A 59 9.38 -1.57 -3.85
N ASP A 60 10.70 -1.65 -3.66
CA ASP A 60 11.55 -0.48 -3.44
C ASP A 60 11.51 0.50 -4.63
N GLU A 61 11.56 -0.03 -5.86
CA GLU A 61 11.44 0.78 -7.08
C GLU A 61 10.06 1.45 -7.16
N LEU A 62 8.98 0.72 -6.88
CA LEU A 62 7.62 1.27 -6.92
C LEU A 62 7.41 2.32 -5.82
N ASN A 63 7.95 2.09 -4.63
CA ASN A 63 7.89 3.05 -3.52
C ASN A 63 8.56 4.38 -3.91
N GLN A 64 9.71 4.33 -4.59
CA GLN A 64 10.40 5.53 -5.10
C GLN A 64 9.59 6.26 -6.18
N GLN A 65 8.86 5.53 -7.05
CA GLN A 65 7.98 6.15 -8.04
C GLN A 65 6.79 6.83 -7.38
N MET A 66 6.21 6.21 -6.34
CA MET A 66 5.13 6.76 -5.53
C MET A 66 5.51 8.07 -4.83
N GLU A 67 6.76 8.26 -4.40
CA GLU A 67 7.23 9.54 -3.82
C GLU A 67 6.99 10.73 -4.77
N GLY A 68 7.10 10.53 -6.08
CA GLY A 68 6.77 11.55 -7.08
C GLY A 68 5.31 11.98 -7.01
N HIS A 69 4.40 11.02 -6.84
CA HIS A 69 2.96 11.27 -6.69
C HIS A 69 2.62 11.90 -5.34
N PHE A 70 3.31 11.53 -4.27
CA PHE A 70 3.12 12.16 -2.96
C PHE A 70 3.49 13.64 -2.98
N ASN A 71 4.60 14.00 -3.64
CA ASN A 71 4.95 15.41 -3.83
C ASN A 71 3.85 16.18 -4.59
N GLN A 72 3.25 15.57 -5.62
CA GLN A 72 2.13 16.19 -6.35
C GLN A 72 0.92 16.39 -5.43
N LEU A 73 0.60 15.41 -4.59
CA LEU A 73 -0.49 15.55 -3.62
C LEU A 73 -0.21 16.67 -2.60
N SER A 74 1.02 16.76 -2.09
CA SER A 74 1.43 17.84 -1.19
C SER A 74 1.31 19.22 -1.86
N GLU A 75 1.66 19.32 -3.14
CA GLU A 75 1.49 20.55 -3.93
C GLU A 75 0.01 20.92 -4.11
N ILE A 76 -0.87 19.95 -4.37
CA ILE A 76 -2.32 20.16 -4.48
C ILE A 76 -2.88 20.71 -3.17
N MET A 77 -2.46 20.15 -2.04
CA MET A 77 -2.95 20.53 -0.72
C MET A 77 -2.37 21.85 -0.19
N GLY A 78 -1.27 22.34 -0.75
CA GLY A 78 -0.72 23.66 -0.42
C GLY A 78 -0.37 23.77 1.05
N GLU A 79 -0.97 24.74 1.77
CA GLU A 79 -0.70 24.97 3.19
C GLU A 79 -1.30 23.89 4.11
N ASP A 80 -2.26 23.10 3.63
CA ASP A 80 -2.99 22.09 4.42
C ASP A 80 -2.43 20.66 4.23
N ASN A 81 -1.18 20.54 3.74
CA ASN A 81 -0.58 19.25 3.38
C ASN A 81 -0.02 18.43 4.56
N ASP A 82 0.08 18.98 5.77
CA ASP A 82 0.80 18.36 6.89
C ASP A 82 0.30 16.92 7.18
N MET A 83 -1.03 16.71 7.21
CA MET A 83 -1.61 15.39 7.48
C MET A 83 -1.40 14.40 6.32
N TYR A 84 -1.40 14.88 5.07
CA TYR A 84 -1.11 14.04 3.90
C TYR A 84 0.36 13.62 3.86
N ASN A 85 1.28 14.52 4.23
CA ASN A 85 2.69 14.18 4.35
C ASN A 85 2.93 13.11 5.43
N GLU A 86 2.23 13.21 6.56
CA GLU A 86 2.30 12.19 7.62
C GLU A 86 1.81 10.82 7.11
N ILE A 87 0.64 10.77 6.46
CA ILE A 87 0.10 9.53 5.89
C ILE A 87 1.04 8.95 4.84
N THR A 88 1.51 9.75 3.88
CA THR A 88 2.38 9.26 2.80
C THR A 88 3.72 8.78 3.34
N GLN A 89 4.31 9.46 4.32
CA GLN A 89 5.52 8.99 5.00
C GLN A 89 5.30 7.65 5.72
N ASN A 90 4.18 7.51 6.42
CA ASN A 90 3.81 6.28 7.12
C ASN A 90 3.64 5.10 6.14
N VAL A 91 2.95 5.33 5.03
CA VAL A 91 2.70 4.35 3.96
C VAL A 91 4.02 3.92 3.28
N THR A 92 4.93 4.87 3.03
CA THR A 92 6.29 4.61 2.52
C THR A 92 7.11 3.76 3.48
N ASN A 93 7.05 4.06 4.78
CA ASN A 93 7.78 3.33 5.82
C ASN A 93 7.27 1.89 5.97
N LEU A 94 5.95 1.71 5.96
CA LEU A 94 5.31 0.41 6.00
C LEU A 94 5.75 -0.48 4.82
N LEU A 95 5.69 0.06 3.59
CA LEU A 95 6.09 -0.71 2.42
C LEU A 95 7.59 -1.04 2.42
N SER A 96 8.44 -0.10 2.81
CA SER A 96 9.89 -0.33 2.96
C SER A 96 10.20 -1.44 3.98
N ALA A 97 9.44 -1.48 5.08
CA ALA A 97 9.60 -2.51 6.09
C ALA A 97 9.16 -3.90 5.58
N VAL A 98 8.08 -3.96 4.81
CA VAL A 98 7.65 -5.18 4.11
C VAL A 98 8.73 -5.65 3.12
N ALA A 99 9.23 -4.76 2.27
CA ALA A 99 10.28 -5.07 1.29
C ALA A 99 11.54 -5.62 1.98
N THR A 100 12.02 -4.95 3.01
CA THR A 100 13.17 -5.41 3.81
C THR A 100 12.92 -6.79 4.43
N ASN A 101 11.71 -7.04 4.92
CA ASN A 101 11.37 -8.33 5.52
C ASN A 101 11.30 -9.47 4.48
N LEU A 102 10.88 -9.18 3.25
CA LEU A 102 10.90 -10.13 2.14
C LEU A 102 12.34 -10.51 1.74
N GLY A 103 13.22 -9.52 1.59
CA GLY A 103 14.59 -9.69 1.13
C GLY A 103 15.53 -10.34 2.13
N ASP A 104 15.40 -9.98 3.40
CA ASP A 104 16.19 -10.53 4.50
C ASP A 104 15.28 -11.02 5.64
N PRO A 105 14.61 -12.17 5.47
CA PRO A 105 13.71 -12.69 6.49
C PRO A 105 14.49 -13.20 7.70
N GLY A 106 14.43 -12.41 8.78
CA GLY A 106 15.10 -12.69 10.04
C GLY A 106 14.42 -12.00 11.20
N GLN A 107 14.89 -12.29 12.42
CA GLN A 107 14.31 -11.70 13.64
C GLN A 107 14.41 -10.17 13.67
N GLU A 108 15.46 -9.61 13.09
CA GLU A 108 15.69 -8.17 13.04
C GLU A 108 14.71 -7.47 12.10
N SER A 109 14.59 -7.91 10.85
CA SER A 109 13.66 -7.33 9.87
C SER A 109 12.20 -7.50 10.30
N PHE A 110 11.83 -8.67 10.84
CA PHE A 110 10.51 -8.90 11.41
C PHE A 110 10.23 -8.00 12.62
N GLY A 111 11.20 -7.86 13.54
CA GLY A 111 11.06 -6.98 14.70
C GLY A 111 10.90 -5.50 14.31
N ASN A 112 11.64 -5.03 13.30
CA ASN A 112 11.50 -3.68 12.76
C ASN A 112 10.13 -3.47 12.12
N LEU A 113 9.65 -4.43 11.34
CA LEU A 113 8.30 -4.42 10.76
C LEU A 113 7.23 -4.31 11.85
N MET A 114 7.31 -5.14 12.89
CA MET A 114 6.36 -5.10 14.01
C MET A 114 6.36 -3.75 14.74
N ASN A 115 7.53 -3.15 14.98
CA ASN A 115 7.60 -1.82 15.62
C ASN A 115 6.90 -0.75 14.77
N ILE A 116 7.09 -0.77 13.45
CA ILE A 116 6.44 0.18 12.54
C ILE A 116 4.92 -0.03 12.53
N ILE A 117 4.44 -1.28 12.52
CA ILE A 117 3.01 -1.59 12.56
C ILE A 117 2.38 -1.16 13.89
N GLU A 118 3.08 -1.30 15.01
CA GLU A 118 2.60 -0.84 16.32
C GLU A 118 2.45 0.69 16.38
N GLU A 119 3.29 1.44 15.66
CA GLU A 119 3.20 2.89 15.55
C GLU A 119 2.21 3.34 14.47
N THR A 120 2.00 2.52 13.44
CA THR A 120 1.22 2.86 12.26
C THR A 120 0.59 1.60 11.66
N ALA A 121 -0.61 1.24 12.12
CA ALA A 121 -1.35 0.15 11.52
C ALA A 121 -1.88 0.55 10.13
N PRO A 122 -1.74 -0.30 9.08
CA PRO A 122 -2.16 0.08 7.72
C PRO A 122 -3.65 0.46 7.63
N LEU A 123 -4.52 -0.31 8.29
CA LEU A 123 -5.94 0.00 8.34
C LEU A 123 -6.25 1.33 9.05
N GLU A 124 -5.48 1.71 10.08
CA GLU A 124 -5.64 3.00 10.75
C GLU A 124 -5.26 4.16 9.82
N CYS A 125 -4.20 4.00 9.01
CA CYS A 125 -3.88 4.98 7.96
C CYS A 125 -4.98 5.12 6.92
N ALA A 126 -5.62 4.01 6.53
CA ALA A 126 -6.73 4.04 5.58
C ALA A 126 -7.93 4.85 6.14
N TYR A 127 -8.28 4.63 7.42
CA TYR A 127 -9.29 5.44 8.11
C TYR A 127 -8.90 6.92 8.25
N GLN A 128 -7.63 7.22 8.49
CA GLN A 128 -7.16 8.60 8.56
C GLN A 128 -7.31 9.30 7.20
N LEU A 129 -6.98 8.61 6.11
CA LEU A 129 -7.15 9.13 4.76
C LEU A 129 -8.63 9.39 4.45
N GLU A 130 -9.51 8.43 4.76
CA GLU A 130 -10.96 8.57 4.60
C GLU A 130 -11.49 9.80 5.36
N TYR A 131 -11.11 9.93 6.63
CA TYR A 131 -11.49 11.08 7.45
C TYR A 131 -11.06 12.42 6.83
N LEU A 132 -9.89 12.50 6.20
CA LEU A 132 -9.46 13.72 5.50
C LEU A 132 -10.32 14.01 4.27
N LEU A 133 -10.67 12.97 3.50
CA LEU A 133 -11.47 13.08 2.30
C LEU A 133 -12.93 13.49 2.58
N GLU A 134 -13.48 13.15 3.75
CA GLU A 134 -14.81 13.61 4.18
C GLU A 134 -14.86 15.13 4.47
N GLN A 135 -13.71 15.76 4.74
CA GLN A 135 -13.64 17.18 5.03
C GLN A 135 -13.47 17.98 3.73
N GLU A 136 -14.47 18.75 3.32
CA GLU A 136 -14.45 19.49 2.04
C GLU A 136 -13.17 20.31 1.81
N SER A 137 -12.64 20.96 2.86
CA SER A 137 -11.42 21.78 2.76
C SER A 137 -10.11 20.98 2.74
N LEU A 138 -10.15 19.70 3.09
CA LEU A 138 -8.99 18.81 3.08
C LEU A 138 -9.09 17.75 1.98
N ASN A 139 -10.22 17.68 1.26
CA ASN A 139 -10.41 16.76 0.16
C ASN A 139 -9.69 17.27 -1.10
N PRO A 140 -8.62 16.60 -1.57
CA PRO A 140 -7.82 17.05 -2.70
C PRO A 140 -8.65 17.11 -3.97
N ILE A 141 -9.63 16.22 -4.17
CA ILE A 141 -10.50 16.23 -5.36
C ILE A 141 -11.32 17.51 -5.42
N LEU A 142 -11.79 18.01 -4.28
CA LEU A 142 -12.63 19.21 -4.21
C LEU A 142 -11.83 20.52 -4.23
N VAL A 143 -10.63 20.53 -3.64
CA VAL A 143 -9.81 21.76 -3.54
C VAL A 143 -8.81 21.93 -4.68
N ASN A 144 -8.57 20.89 -5.48
CA ASN A 144 -7.55 20.89 -6.52
C ASN A 144 -7.76 22.02 -7.55
N GLN A 145 -6.72 22.83 -7.73
CA GLN A 145 -6.65 23.90 -8.73
C GLN A 145 -5.61 23.62 -9.82
N SER A 146 -4.96 22.46 -9.76
CA SER A 146 -3.92 22.02 -10.70
C SER A 146 -4.50 21.21 -11.86
N GLU A 147 -3.67 20.93 -12.87
CA GLU A 147 -4.01 20.00 -13.97
C GLU A 147 -3.80 18.52 -13.59
N VAL A 148 -3.18 18.24 -12.44
CA VAL A 148 -2.94 16.89 -11.96
C VAL A 148 -4.21 16.38 -11.30
N ASP A 149 -4.68 15.21 -11.71
CA ASP A 149 -5.80 14.53 -11.07
C ASP A 149 -5.32 13.83 -9.79
N PRO A 150 -5.83 14.19 -8.60
CA PRO A 150 -5.46 13.54 -7.34
C PRO A 150 -6.09 12.15 -7.17
N GLN A 151 -7.15 11.80 -7.92
CA GLN A 151 -7.87 10.55 -7.72
C GLN A 151 -6.95 9.32 -7.84
N PRO A 152 -6.14 9.15 -8.91
CA PRO A 152 -5.24 7.99 -9.01
C PRO A 152 -4.23 7.93 -7.87
N ILE A 153 -3.76 9.09 -7.39
CA ILE A 153 -2.77 9.16 -6.30
C ILE A 153 -3.38 8.64 -4.99
N LEU A 154 -4.60 9.08 -4.67
CA LEU A 154 -5.33 8.66 -3.49
C LEU A 154 -5.68 7.17 -3.52
N GLU A 155 -6.15 6.67 -4.66
CA GLU A 155 -6.38 5.24 -4.87
C GLU A 155 -5.09 4.43 -4.73
N GLY A 156 -3.97 4.94 -5.24
CA GLY A 156 -2.66 4.34 -5.08
C GLY A 156 -2.22 4.23 -3.62
N ILE A 157 -2.52 5.23 -2.78
CA ILE A 157 -2.23 5.18 -1.33
C ILE A 157 -3.04 4.08 -0.66
N TYR A 158 -4.35 4.02 -0.90
CA TYR A 158 -5.19 2.94 -0.36
C TYR A 158 -4.72 1.56 -0.85
N THR A 159 -4.35 1.46 -2.11
CA THR A 159 -3.91 0.19 -2.70
C THR A 159 -2.56 -0.26 -2.14
N GLN A 160 -1.65 0.66 -1.86
CA GLN A 160 -0.40 0.37 -1.15
C GLN A 160 -0.69 -0.16 0.27
N LEU A 161 -1.65 0.45 0.98
CA LEU A 161 -2.10 -0.03 2.29
C LEU A 161 -2.74 -1.43 2.19
N LEU A 162 -3.55 -1.69 1.18
CA LEU A 162 -4.14 -3.01 0.90
C LEU A 162 -3.05 -4.07 0.70
N PHE A 163 -2.02 -3.76 -0.09
CA PHE A 163 -0.89 -4.67 -0.30
C PHE A 163 -0.20 -5.04 1.02
N VAL A 164 0.11 -4.03 1.84
CA VAL A 164 0.75 -4.22 3.14
C VAL A 164 -0.15 -5.05 4.05
N GLU A 165 -1.42 -4.67 4.21
CA GLU A 165 -2.37 -5.35 5.08
C GLU A 165 -2.59 -6.82 4.66
N ALA A 166 -2.67 -7.10 3.36
CA ALA A 166 -2.77 -8.45 2.81
C ALA A 166 -1.53 -9.30 3.12
N TYR A 167 -0.34 -8.72 2.93
CA TYR A 167 0.92 -9.38 3.27
C TYR A 167 0.98 -9.72 4.77
N LEU A 168 0.62 -8.76 5.64
CA LEU A 168 0.58 -8.95 7.09
C LEU A 168 -0.47 -9.98 7.52
N ASN A 169 -1.60 -10.05 6.82
CA ASN A 169 -2.62 -11.06 7.05
C ASN A 169 -2.04 -12.48 6.94
N GLY A 170 -1.26 -12.74 5.89
CA GLY A 170 -0.58 -14.02 5.73
C GLY A 170 0.59 -14.24 6.70
N LEU A 171 1.38 -13.18 6.95
CA LEU A 171 2.59 -13.26 7.76
C LEU A 171 2.30 -13.46 9.26
N ILE A 172 1.33 -12.71 9.81
CA ILE A 172 1.10 -12.57 11.25
C ILE A 172 -0.22 -13.20 11.65
N TYR A 173 -1.30 -12.81 10.97
CA TYR A 173 -2.63 -13.01 11.51
C TYR A 173 -3.17 -14.42 11.20
N ASP A 174 -2.93 -14.98 10.01
CA ASP A 174 -3.59 -16.22 9.56
C ASP A 174 -5.12 -16.14 9.75
N GLU A 175 -5.66 -14.92 9.64
CA GLU A 175 -7.03 -14.57 10.02
C GLU A 175 -7.98 -14.50 8.82
N ASN A 176 -9.23 -14.16 9.08
CA ASN A 176 -10.37 -14.17 8.17
C ASN A 176 -10.38 -13.02 7.12
N MET A 177 -9.22 -12.52 6.67
CA MET A 177 -9.14 -11.43 5.67
C MET A 177 -9.81 -10.10 6.07
N TYR A 178 -10.14 -9.88 7.35
CA TYR A 178 -10.88 -8.69 7.79
C TYR A 178 -10.23 -7.36 7.38
N GLY A 179 -8.93 -7.19 7.61
CA GLY A 179 -8.19 -5.98 7.27
C GLY A 179 -8.19 -5.69 5.77
N PRO A 180 -7.71 -6.63 4.93
CA PRO A 180 -7.74 -6.48 3.47
C PRO A 180 -9.14 -6.22 2.92
N GLU A 181 -10.16 -6.97 3.38
CA GLU A 181 -11.55 -6.75 2.97
C GLU A 181 -12.02 -5.34 3.33
N LYS A 182 -11.66 -4.82 4.51
CA LYS A 182 -12.04 -3.46 4.87
C LYS A 182 -11.37 -2.37 4.05
N ILE A 183 -10.11 -2.53 3.68
CA ILE A 183 -9.46 -1.56 2.80
C ILE A 183 -10.06 -1.65 1.39
N MET A 184 -10.41 -2.85 0.90
CA MET A 184 -11.11 -2.98 -0.39
C MET A 184 -12.47 -2.27 -0.38
N ASP A 185 -13.29 -2.45 0.67
CA ASP A 185 -14.55 -1.73 0.84
C ASP A 185 -14.33 -0.20 0.80
N MET A 186 -13.31 0.32 1.49
CA MET A 186 -12.99 1.75 1.50
C MET A 186 -12.61 2.29 0.12
N VAL A 187 -11.87 1.51 -0.68
CA VAL A 187 -11.53 1.91 -2.05
C VAL A 187 -12.77 1.97 -2.93
N GLU A 188 -13.65 0.98 -2.83
CA GLU A 188 -14.93 0.97 -3.57
C GLU A 188 -15.80 2.17 -3.18
N GLU A 189 -15.93 2.44 -1.88
CA GLU A 189 -16.66 3.61 -1.35
C GLU A 189 -16.02 4.92 -1.83
N PHE A 190 -14.69 5.03 -1.80
CA PHE A 190 -13.96 6.18 -2.33
C PHE A 190 -14.25 6.40 -3.82
N GLN A 191 -14.19 5.35 -4.65
CA GLN A 191 -14.49 5.43 -6.08
C GLN A 191 -15.91 5.95 -6.34
N GLU A 192 -16.91 5.47 -5.58
CA GLU A 192 -18.28 5.99 -5.65
C GLU A 192 -18.38 7.46 -5.22
N ASP A 193 -17.63 7.86 -4.20
CA ASP A 193 -17.63 9.24 -3.70
C ASP A 193 -16.95 10.20 -4.67
N VAL A 194 -15.88 9.78 -5.37
CA VAL A 194 -15.28 10.57 -6.43
C VAL A 194 -16.28 10.85 -7.56
N GLU A 195 -17.10 9.87 -7.93
CA GLU A 195 -18.18 10.10 -8.90
C GLU A 195 -19.18 11.16 -8.40
N LYS A 196 -19.47 11.20 -7.11
CA LYS A 196 -20.37 12.21 -6.52
C LYS A 196 -19.72 13.60 -6.47
N TRP A 197 -18.45 13.70 -6.10
CA TRP A 197 -17.73 14.98 -6.02
C TRP A 197 -17.52 15.64 -7.38
N ASN A 198 -17.41 14.85 -8.45
CA ASN A 198 -17.25 15.36 -9.81
C ASN A 198 -18.56 15.81 -10.49
N ASN A 199 -19.72 15.59 -9.87
CA ASN A 199 -21.06 15.89 -10.44
C ASN A 199 -21.75 17.08 -9.75
#